data_AF-A0A8H7K9G1-F1
#
_entry.id   AF-A0A8H7K9G1-F1
#
_cell.length_a   1.000
_cell.length_b   1.000
_cell.length_c   1.000
_cell.angle_alpha   90.00
_cell.angle_beta   90.00
_cell.angle_gamma   90.00
#
_symmetry.space_group_name_H-M   'P 1'
#
loop_
_entity.id
_entity.type
_entity.pdbx_description
1 polymer ?
#
loop_
_entity_poly.entity_id
_entity_poly.type
_entity_poly.pdbx_seq_one_letter_code
_entity_poly.pdbx_strand_id
1 'polypeptide(L)'
;MLIKLSGAGLIAIEWTLIGIAFVLGLGRLDLRFHHHQSGFILRDIFYFSALTVGLVNTSIDTALWTSGIGLYEETNDTWSGPQDLMVRALKIVFVSYLTFYLQLYLTKATLITLYFEIFGQRSRRTRISLYILTGFCMSGFIITIFLLLFADPFGSTWSMDAEQRDEDRQFKKDVVAWAFHFVTDIGIFILPIVCISRLQMSRAQKVSAGLTFGLGFINISITIIRWFLVHSPVSPPSTYAVDQALFMTDAHTCLIISILPSLRLYLRIFRAENATSRAEGTEARSKARKETSTYQEISHPNTNG
;
A
#
# COMPACT_ATOMS: atom_id res chain seq x y z
N MET A 1 -9.55 17.93 20.88
CA MET A 1 -8.10 17.94 21.16
C MET A 1 -7.40 17.37 19.94
N LEU A 2 -7.06 18.22 18.97
CA LEU A 2 -6.33 17.80 17.78
C LEU A 2 -4.89 17.46 18.21
N ILE A 3 -4.37 16.32 17.77
CA ILE A 3 -3.00 15.90 18.02
C ILE A 3 -2.08 16.94 17.35
N LYS A 4 -1.30 17.66 18.16
CA LYS A 4 -0.26 18.58 17.67
C LYS A 4 0.90 17.73 17.15
N LEU A 5 1.00 17.60 15.82
CA LEU A 5 2.08 16.86 15.18
C LEU A 5 3.11 17.87 14.64
N SER A 6 4.32 17.85 15.19
CA SER A 6 5.45 18.63 14.66
C SER A 6 5.82 18.13 13.25
N GLY A 7 6.23 19.03 12.35
CA GLY A 7 6.74 18.67 11.02
C GLY A 7 7.86 17.61 11.04
N ALA A 8 8.78 17.70 12.02
CA ALA A 8 9.82 16.68 12.18
C ALA A 8 9.24 15.30 12.57
N GLY A 9 8.19 15.29 13.40
CA GLY A 9 7.48 14.08 13.78
C GLY A 9 6.74 13.45 12.60
N LEU A 10 6.15 14.28 11.74
CA LEU A 10 5.50 13.83 10.51
C LEU A 10 6.50 13.14 9.57
N ILE A 11 7.60 13.82 9.23
CA ILE A 11 8.63 13.28 8.34
C ILE A 11 9.20 11.96 8.91
N ALA A 12 9.41 11.87 10.23
CA ALA A 12 9.86 10.64 10.87
C ALA A 12 8.86 9.48 10.70
N ILE A 13 7.56 9.74 10.81
CA ILE A 13 6.50 8.73 10.60
C ILE A 13 6.51 8.25 9.16
N GLU A 14 6.57 9.16 8.18
CA GLU A 14 6.60 8.81 6.75
C GLU A 14 7.79 7.92 6.40
N TRP A 15 9.01 8.33 6.80
CA TRP A 15 10.22 7.54 6.58
C TRP A 15 10.18 6.17 7.26
N THR A 16 9.57 6.10 8.45
CA THR A 16 9.39 4.82 9.16
C THR A 16 8.46 3.90 8.38
N LEU A 17 7.32 4.40 7.92
CA LEU A 17 6.34 3.60 7.19
C LEU A 17 6.87 3.15 5.82
N ILE A 18 7.48 4.04 5.04
CA ILE A 18 8.07 3.66 3.75
C ILE A 18 9.26 2.71 3.94
N GLY A 19 10.04 2.87 5.02
CA GLY A 19 11.12 1.96 5.39
C GLY A 19 10.62 0.56 5.72
N ILE A 20 9.54 0.45 6.50
CA ILE A 20 8.87 -0.84 6.77
C ILE A 20 8.37 -1.46 5.46
N ALA A 21 7.72 -0.69 4.59
CA ALA A 21 7.28 -1.17 3.29
C ALA A 21 8.45 -1.70 2.46
N PHE A 22 9.56 -0.96 2.41
CA PHE A 22 10.77 -1.35 1.68
C PHE A 22 11.35 -2.68 2.18
N VAL A 23 11.51 -2.84 3.50
CA VAL A 23 12.02 -4.10 4.10
C VAL A 23 11.11 -5.28 3.77
N LEU A 24 9.79 -5.10 3.87
CA LEU A 24 8.83 -6.15 3.50
C LEU A 24 8.88 -6.48 2.00
N GLY A 25 9.10 -5.46 1.16
CA GLY A 25 9.34 -5.60 -0.28
C GLY A 25 10.59 -6.41 -0.60
N LEU A 26 11.71 -6.14 0.07
CA LEU A 26 12.93 -6.91 -0.08
C LEU A 26 12.75 -8.36 0.37
N GLY A 27 12.11 -8.59 1.53
CA GLY A 27 11.81 -9.95 1.99
C GLY A 27 10.98 -10.73 0.98
N ARG A 28 10.05 -10.08 0.27
CA ARG A 28 9.29 -10.68 -0.82
C ARG A 28 10.16 -11.05 -2.02
N LEU A 29 11.09 -10.19 -2.44
CA LEU A 29 12.01 -10.49 -3.54
C LEU A 29 12.91 -11.67 -3.20
N ASP A 30 13.48 -11.69 -2.01
CA ASP A 30 14.35 -12.76 -1.53
C ASP A 30 13.62 -14.12 -1.54
N LEU A 31 12.40 -14.15 -0.98
CA LEU A 31 11.54 -15.34 -1.02
C LEU A 31 11.26 -15.80 -2.45
N ARG A 32 11.11 -14.88 -3.41
CA ARG A 32 10.86 -15.21 -4.81
C ARG A 32 12.09 -15.81 -5.49
N PHE A 33 13.28 -15.24 -5.27
CA PHE A 33 14.52 -15.79 -5.82
C PHE A 33 14.81 -17.18 -5.28
N HIS A 34 14.55 -17.42 -3.99
CA HIS A 34 14.83 -18.70 -3.35
C HIS A 34 13.85 -19.82 -3.76
N HIS A 35 12.56 -19.53 -3.95
CA HIS A 35 11.53 -20.55 -4.24
C HIS A 35 11.17 -20.74 -5.72
N HIS A 36 11.92 -20.17 -6.67
CA HIS A 36 11.81 -20.46 -8.12
C HIS A 36 10.37 -20.44 -8.70
N GLN A 37 9.51 -19.54 -8.21
CA GLN A 37 8.12 -19.42 -8.70
C GLN A 37 8.09 -18.52 -9.93
N SER A 38 8.05 -19.14 -11.12
CA SER A 38 7.94 -18.52 -12.44
C SER A 38 6.49 -18.10 -12.78
N GLY A 39 5.90 -17.20 -11.98
CA GLY A 39 4.52 -16.74 -12.16
C GLY A 39 4.30 -15.27 -11.84
N PHE A 40 4.02 -14.49 -12.91
CA PHE A 40 3.57 -13.09 -13.01
C PHE A 40 4.37 -11.98 -12.28
N ILE A 41 5.10 -11.22 -13.10
CA ILE A 41 5.92 -10.06 -12.76
C ILE A 41 5.06 -8.82 -12.43
N LEU A 42 3.80 -8.78 -12.87
CA LEU A 42 3.00 -7.56 -12.91
C LEU A 42 2.63 -6.99 -11.53
N ARG A 43 2.25 -7.86 -10.59
CA ARG A 43 1.96 -7.45 -9.20
C ARG A 43 3.20 -6.85 -8.53
N ASP A 44 4.35 -7.49 -8.71
CA ASP A 44 5.60 -7.03 -8.13
C ASP A 44 6.05 -5.72 -8.80
N ILE A 45 5.85 -5.55 -10.12
CA ILE A 45 6.03 -4.27 -10.81
C ILE A 45 5.17 -3.18 -10.18
N PHE A 46 3.86 -3.39 -10.04
CA PHE A 46 2.98 -2.37 -9.46
C PHE A 46 3.39 -2.02 -8.02
N TYR A 47 3.80 -3.01 -7.24
CA TYR A 47 4.26 -2.78 -5.87
C TYR A 47 5.55 -1.97 -5.83
N PHE A 48 6.57 -2.35 -6.60
CA PHE A 48 7.85 -1.61 -6.62
C PHE A 48 7.72 -0.23 -7.27
N SER A 49 6.83 -0.07 -8.25
CA SER A 49 6.45 1.23 -8.78
C SER A 49 5.78 2.08 -7.69
N ALA A 50 4.82 1.54 -6.93
CA ALA A 50 4.18 2.25 -5.82
C ALA A 50 5.19 2.64 -4.74
N LEU A 51 6.12 1.75 -4.40
CA LEU A 51 7.20 1.99 -3.44
C LEU A 51 8.14 3.10 -3.92
N THR A 52 8.51 3.09 -5.20
CA THR A 52 9.37 4.12 -5.80
C THR A 52 8.68 5.49 -5.77
N VAL A 53 7.40 5.53 -6.18
CA VAL A 53 6.61 6.77 -6.12
C VAL A 53 6.46 7.26 -4.68
N GLY A 54 6.26 6.36 -3.72
CA GLY A 54 6.20 6.73 -2.31
C GLY A 54 7.52 7.28 -1.77
N LEU A 55 8.66 6.70 -2.15
CA LEU A 55 9.98 7.24 -1.80
C LEU A 55 10.21 8.64 -2.39
N VAL A 56 9.80 8.85 -3.65
CA VAL A 56 9.85 10.17 -4.29
C VAL A 56 8.99 11.16 -3.51
N ASN A 57 7.76 10.77 -3.15
CA ASN A 57 6.85 11.64 -2.41
C ASN A 57 7.39 12.02 -1.03
N THR A 58 7.83 11.05 -0.22
CA THR A 58 8.45 11.32 1.10
C THR A 58 9.71 12.19 0.97
N SER A 59 10.48 12.04 -0.12
CA SER A 59 11.65 12.88 -0.39
C SER A 59 11.26 14.32 -0.73
N ILE A 60 10.19 14.52 -1.50
CA ILE A 60 9.64 15.84 -1.81
C ILE A 60 9.18 16.54 -0.53
N ASP A 61 8.45 15.84 0.34
CA ASP A 61 7.94 16.42 1.58
C ASP A 61 9.07 16.74 2.57
N THR A 62 10.12 15.91 2.61
CA THR A 62 11.34 16.22 3.36
C THR A 62 12.05 17.47 2.80
N ALA A 63 12.12 17.62 1.48
CA ALA A 63 12.69 18.81 0.84
C ALA A 63 11.86 20.07 1.12
N LEU A 64 10.54 19.95 1.13
CA LEU A 64 9.64 21.04 1.51
C LEU A 64 9.86 21.45 2.97
N TRP A 65 9.89 20.49 3.88
CA TRP A 65 10.13 20.76 5.30
C TRP A 65 11.50 21.43 5.54
N THR A 66 12.57 20.91 4.93
CA THR A 66 13.93 21.47 5.09
C THR A 66 14.12 22.83 4.42
N SER A 67 13.29 23.17 3.42
CA SER A 67 13.36 24.48 2.76
C SER A 67 12.87 25.65 3.63
N GLY A 68 12.30 25.38 4.81
CA GLY A 68 11.81 26.41 5.73
C GLY A 68 10.58 27.15 5.22
N ILE A 69 9.96 26.68 4.13
CA ILE A 69 8.66 27.15 3.69
C ILE A 69 7.66 26.64 4.73
N GLY A 70 7.06 27.55 5.50
CA GLY A 70 6.23 27.30 6.68
C GLY A 70 4.95 26.46 6.49
N LEU A 71 4.88 25.58 5.48
CA LEU A 71 3.82 24.61 5.23
C LEU A 71 3.56 23.67 6.42
N TYR A 72 4.58 23.47 7.26
CA TYR A 72 4.56 22.55 8.41
C TYR A 72 4.77 23.26 9.76
N GLU A 73 4.85 24.60 9.76
CA GLU A 73 5.23 25.39 10.94
C GLU A 73 3.98 25.98 11.63
N GLU A 74 3.82 25.66 12.91
CA GLU A 74 2.59 25.89 13.70
C GLU A 74 2.28 27.37 13.97
N THR A 75 3.22 28.29 13.70
CA THR A 75 3.22 29.66 14.23
C THR A 75 2.80 30.75 13.25
N ASN A 76 2.67 30.45 11.96
CA ASN A 76 2.30 31.45 10.96
C ASN A 76 0.93 31.13 10.36
N ASP A 77 -0.12 31.68 10.97
CA ASP A 77 -1.50 31.71 10.45
C ASP A 77 -1.62 32.43 9.09
N THR A 78 -0.51 32.92 8.54
CA THR A 78 -0.43 33.57 7.24
C THR A 78 0.68 32.91 6.44
N TRP A 79 0.35 32.46 5.22
CA TRP A 79 1.32 32.24 4.14
C TRP A 79 2.04 33.58 3.88
N SER A 80 3.01 33.92 4.71
CA SER A 80 3.73 35.20 4.68
C SER A 80 5.18 34.92 4.33
N GLY A 81 5.51 35.20 3.08
CA GLY A 81 6.83 35.02 2.51
C GLY A 81 6.91 35.65 1.13
N PRO A 82 8.12 35.74 0.56
CA PRO A 82 8.31 36.20 -0.81
C PRO A 82 7.40 35.42 -1.77
N GLN A 83 6.67 36.12 -2.64
CA GLN A 83 5.66 35.53 -3.53
C GLN A 83 6.25 34.43 -4.43
N ASP A 84 7.51 34.58 -4.83
CA ASP A 84 8.27 33.60 -5.62
C ASP A 84 8.51 32.28 -4.87
N LEU A 85 8.83 32.35 -3.58
CA LEU A 85 8.97 31.18 -2.72
C LEU A 85 7.65 30.44 -2.58
N MET A 86 6.56 31.21 -2.50
CA MET A 86 5.21 30.71 -2.31
C MET A 86 4.65 29.99 -3.54
N VAL A 87 4.84 30.58 -4.72
CA VAL A 87 4.51 29.94 -6.00
C VAL A 87 5.34 28.66 -6.18
N ARG A 88 6.61 28.65 -5.76
CA ARG A 88 7.44 27.44 -5.78
C ARG A 88 6.87 26.37 -4.86
N ALA A 89 6.43 26.73 -3.65
CA ALA A 89 5.80 25.81 -2.71
C ALA A 89 4.55 25.14 -3.31
N LEU A 90 3.64 25.94 -3.89
CA LEU A 90 2.41 25.44 -4.52
C LEU A 90 2.68 24.49 -5.68
N LYS A 91 3.71 24.77 -6.49
CA LYS A 91 4.14 23.84 -7.56
C LYS A 91 4.62 22.51 -7.01
N ILE A 92 5.34 22.52 -5.90
CA ILE A 92 5.82 21.27 -5.29
C ILE A 92 4.66 20.51 -4.65
N VAL A 93 3.77 21.20 -3.94
CA VAL A 93 2.54 20.61 -3.38
C VAL A 93 1.69 19.96 -4.48
N PHE A 94 1.56 20.62 -5.64
CA PHE A 94 0.89 20.05 -6.80
C PHE A 94 1.53 18.73 -7.28
N VAL A 95 2.87 18.68 -7.33
CA VAL A 95 3.59 17.45 -7.65
C VAL A 95 3.36 16.37 -6.59
N SER A 96 3.38 16.73 -5.29
CA SER A 96 3.06 15.80 -4.20
C SER A 96 1.66 15.19 -4.35
N TYR A 97 0.64 15.98 -4.72
CA TYR A 97 -0.70 15.44 -5.00
C TYR A 97 -0.71 14.44 -6.18
N LEU A 98 0.03 14.72 -7.25
CA LEU A 98 0.14 13.81 -8.39
C LEU A 98 0.79 12.48 -7.99
N THR A 99 1.93 12.54 -7.27
CA THR A 99 2.66 11.34 -6.82
C THR A 99 1.85 10.55 -5.81
N PHE A 100 1.11 11.21 -4.93
CA PHE A 100 0.19 10.54 -4.01
C PHE A 100 -0.87 9.71 -4.73
N TYR A 101 -1.63 10.32 -5.66
CA TYR A 101 -2.68 9.59 -6.37
C TYR A 101 -2.06 8.44 -7.16
N LEU A 102 -0.91 8.66 -7.80
CA LEU A 102 -0.19 7.61 -8.49
C LEU A 102 0.16 6.43 -7.56
N GLN A 103 0.71 6.70 -6.37
CA GLN A 103 1.01 5.66 -5.38
C GLN A 103 -0.23 4.89 -4.94
N LEU A 104 -1.35 5.58 -4.69
CA LEU A 104 -2.61 4.94 -4.30
C LEU A 104 -3.14 4.01 -5.38
N TYR A 105 -3.23 4.47 -6.63
CA TYR A 105 -3.75 3.66 -7.73
C TYR A 105 -2.82 2.47 -8.04
N LEU A 106 -1.50 2.62 -7.93
CA LEU A 106 -0.56 1.51 -8.04
C LEU A 106 -0.71 0.48 -6.90
N THR A 107 -0.98 0.95 -5.68
CA THR A 107 -1.27 0.08 -4.53
C THR A 107 -2.57 -0.71 -4.75
N LYS A 108 -3.62 -0.05 -5.26
CA LYS A 108 -4.88 -0.71 -5.66
C LYS A 108 -4.64 -1.73 -6.78
N ALA A 109 -3.83 -1.40 -7.78
CA ALA A 109 -3.47 -2.32 -8.86
C ALA A 109 -2.72 -3.57 -8.33
N THR A 110 -1.85 -3.40 -7.34
CA THR A 110 -1.17 -4.51 -6.63
C THR A 110 -2.19 -5.45 -5.98
N LEU A 111 -3.18 -4.91 -5.26
CA LEU A 111 -4.24 -5.68 -4.61
C LEU A 111 -5.17 -6.39 -5.61
N ILE A 112 -5.60 -5.69 -6.65
CA ILE A 112 -6.47 -6.25 -7.69
C ILE A 112 -5.76 -7.41 -8.39
N THR A 113 -4.46 -7.26 -8.71
CA THR A 113 -3.66 -8.33 -9.32
C THR A 113 -3.53 -9.52 -8.38
N LEU A 114 -3.30 -9.29 -7.07
CA LEU A 114 -3.32 -10.34 -6.06
C LEU A 114 -4.66 -11.09 -6.03
N TYR A 115 -5.79 -10.41 -6.17
CA TYR A 115 -7.10 -11.07 -6.22
C TYR A 115 -7.34 -11.85 -7.51
N PHE A 116 -6.82 -11.39 -8.65
CA PHE A 116 -6.81 -12.21 -9.87
C PHE A 116 -6.05 -13.51 -9.66
N GLU A 117 -4.91 -13.48 -8.98
CA GLU A 117 -4.11 -14.68 -8.68
C GLU A 117 -4.86 -15.63 -7.72
N ILE A 118 -5.43 -15.11 -6.64
CA ILE A 118 -6.06 -15.94 -5.60
C ILE A 118 -7.43 -16.47 -6.05
N PHE A 119 -8.26 -15.63 -6.66
CA PHE A 119 -9.67 -15.93 -6.92
C PHE A 119 -10.01 -16.02 -8.41
N GLY A 120 -9.19 -15.45 -9.30
CA GLY A 120 -9.50 -15.37 -10.74
C GLY A 120 -9.65 -16.72 -11.44
N GLN A 121 -8.97 -17.76 -10.95
CA GLN A 121 -9.07 -19.13 -11.50
C GLN A 121 -10.30 -19.89 -10.98
N ARG A 122 -11.01 -19.36 -9.98
CA ARG A 122 -11.97 -20.13 -9.19
C ARG A 122 -13.42 -19.97 -9.66
N SER A 123 -13.77 -18.84 -10.28
CA SER A 123 -15.12 -18.58 -10.78
C SER A 123 -15.13 -17.54 -11.90
N ARG A 124 -15.88 -17.84 -12.97
CA ARG A 124 -16.13 -16.88 -14.08
C ARG A 124 -16.77 -15.58 -13.58
N ARG A 125 -17.68 -15.66 -12.59
CA ARG A 125 -18.34 -14.48 -12.02
C ARG A 125 -17.34 -13.57 -11.30
N THR A 126 -16.48 -14.15 -10.46
CA THR A 126 -15.42 -13.41 -9.77
C THR A 126 -14.45 -12.75 -10.74
N ARG A 127 -14.07 -13.46 -11.82
CA ARG A 127 -13.20 -12.90 -12.86
C ARG A 127 -13.84 -11.71 -13.57
N ILE A 128 -15.14 -11.78 -13.89
CA ILE A 128 -15.87 -10.65 -14.47
C ILE A 128 -15.92 -9.46 -13.48
N SER A 129 -16.23 -9.71 -12.21
CA SER A 129 -16.22 -8.67 -11.17
C SER A 129 -14.85 -8.00 -11.03
N LEU A 130 -13.77 -8.77 -11.11
CA LEU A 130 -12.40 -8.25 -11.10
C LEU A 130 -12.09 -7.39 -12.32
N TYR A 131 -12.52 -7.79 -13.53
CA TYR A 131 -12.35 -6.95 -14.72
C TYR A 131 -13.13 -5.64 -14.63
N ILE A 132 -14.37 -5.69 -14.13
CA ILE A 132 -15.19 -4.48 -13.91
C ILE A 132 -14.49 -3.56 -12.90
N LEU A 133 -14.03 -4.11 -11.76
CA LEU A 133 -13.31 -3.34 -10.74
C LEU A 133 -12.02 -2.75 -11.28
N THR A 134 -11.28 -3.49 -12.10
CA THR A 134 -10.06 -3.00 -12.76
C THR A 134 -10.38 -1.86 -13.71
N GLY A 135 -11.40 -2.02 -14.56
CA GLY A 135 -11.84 -0.97 -15.49
C GLY A 135 -12.26 0.29 -14.76
N PHE A 136 -13.03 0.16 -13.68
CA PHE A 136 -13.46 1.28 -12.84
C PHE A 136 -12.28 1.98 -12.12
N CYS A 137 -11.33 1.19 -11.62
CA CYS A 137 -10.12 1.73 -10.99
C CYS A 137 -9.25 2.48 -12.01
N MET A 138 -9.07 1.92 -13.20
CA MET A 138 -8.33 2.55 -14.30
C MET A 138 -9.03 3.83 -14.80
N SER A 139 -10.36 3.83 -14.94
CA SER A 139 -11.09 5.05 -15.30
C SER A 139 -10.95 6.12 -14.22
N GLY A 140 -11.04 5.73 -12.94
CA GLY A 140 -10.81 6.65 -11.82
C GLY A 140 -9.41 7.25 -11.85
N PHE A 141 -8.37 6.44 -12.11
CA PHE A 141 -7.00 6.93 -12.27
C PHE A 141 -6.90 7.97 -13.40
N ILE A 142 -7.38 7.62 -14.59
CA ILE A 142 -7.31 8.50 -15.77
C ILE A 142 -8.05 9.81 -15.52
N ILE A 143 -9.26 9.75 -14.97
CA ILE A 143 -10.09 10.93 -14.68
C ILE A 143 -9.41 11.81 -13.63
N THR A 144 -8.93 11.23 -12.53
CA THR A 144 -8.25 11.99 -11.46
C THR A 144 -7.00 12.69 -11.99
N ILE A 145 -6.14 12.00 -12.75
CA ILE A 145 -4.94 12.60 -13.34
C ILE A 145 -5.31 13.66 -14.39
N PHE A 146 -6.33 13.42 -15.20
CA PHE A 146 -6.79 14.39 -16.18
C PHE A 146 -7.31 15.67 -15.51
N LEU A 147 -8.13 15.53 -14.46
CA LEU A 147 -8.64 16.67 -13.70
C LEU A 147 -7.49 17.44 -13.05
N LEU A 148 -6.50 16.75 -12.48
CA LEU A 148 -5.38 17.39 -11.82
C LEU A 148 -4.48 18.16 -12.81
N LEU A 149 -4.25 17.63 -14.01
CA LEU A 149 -3.36 18.23 -15.01
C LEU A 149 -4.03 19.28 -15.92
N PHE A 150 -5.32 19.14 -16.20
CA PHE A 150 -5.97 19.88 -17.31
C PHE A 150 -7.26 20.62 -16.95
N ALA A 151 -7.84 20.43 -15.76
CA ALA A 151 -9.09 21.12 -15.42
C ALA A 151 -8.90 22.62 -15.11
N ASP A 152 -7.68 23.01 -14.78
CA ASP A 152 -7.32 24.39 -14.45
C ASP A 152 -6.52 25.04 -15.59
N PRO A 153 -6.75 26.33 -15.88
CA PRO A 153 -5.86 27.11 -16.72
C PRO A 153 -4.43 27.03 -16.21
N PHE A 154 -3.47 26.83 -17.11
CA PHE A 154 -2.06 26.75 -16.73
C PHE A 154 -1.66 27.98 -15.92
N GLY A 155 -1.15 27.77 -14.70
CA GLY A 155 -0.80 28.88 -13.81
C GLY A 155 -1.76 29.12 -12.65
N SER A 156 -3.04 28.79 -12.80
CA SER A 156 -4.03 29.15 -11.76
C SER A 156 -3.89 28.32 -10.49
N THR A 157 -3.50 27.04 -10.62
CA THR A 157 -3.33 26.12 -9.49
C THR A 157 -2.23 26.56 -8.51
N TRP A 158 -1.24 27.32 -8.98
CA TRP A 158 -0.16 27.87 -8.16
C TRP A 158 -0.15 29.41 -8.14
N SER A 159 -1.27 30.05 -8.46
CA SER A 159 -1.44 31.49 -8.34
C SER A 159 -1.82 31.87 -6.90
N MET A 160 -1.28 33.00 -6.45
CA MET A 160 -1.66 33.62 -5.18
C MET A 160 -2.85 34.58 -5.32
N ASP A 161 -3.26 34.88 -6.56
CA ASP A 161 -4.40 35.76 -6.84
C ASP A 161 -5.71 34.99 -6.66
N ALA A 162 -6.50 35.39 -5.66
CA ALA A 162 -7.78 34.76 -5.36
C ALA A 162 -8.76 34.79 -6.55
N GLU A 163 -8.72 35.85 -7.37
CA GLU A 163 -9.56 35.95 -8.58
C GLU A 163 -9.19 34.93 -9.67
N GLN A 164 -7.95 34.44 -9.66
CA GLN A 164 -7.51 33.39 -10.60
C GLN A 164 -7.83 31.99 -10.08
N ARG A 165 -8.10 31.84 -8.78
CA ARG A 165 -8.46 30.56 -8.15
C ARG A 165 -9.98 30.41 -8.09
N ASP A 166 -10.50 29.51 -8.91
CA ASP A 166 -11.89 29.11 -8.88
C ASP A 166 -12.11 28.01 -7.82
N GLU A 167 -12.49 28.41 -6.62
CA GLU A 167 -12.70 27.51 -5.47
C GLU A 167 -13.81 26.48 -5.72
N ASP A 168 -14.88 26.86 -6.41
CA ASP A 168 -15.99 25.96 -6.77
C ASP A 168 -15.52 24.87 -7.73
N ARG A 169 -14.66 25.22 -8.69
CA ARG A 169 -14.04 24.26 -9.59
C ARG A 169 -13.08 23.31 -8.85
N GLN A 170 -12.27 23.81 -7.93
CA GLN A 170 -11.39 22.95 -7.12
C GLN A 170 -12.22 21.96 -6.29
N PHE A 171 -13.26 22.44 -5.61
CA PHE A 171 -14.18 21.59 -4.86
C PHE A 171 -14.80 20.49 -5.73
N LYS A 172 -15.31 20.83 -6.92
CA LYS A 172 -15.89 19.84 -7.85
C LYS A 172 -14.88 18.78 -8.29
N LYS A 173 -13.64 19.16 -8.57
CA LYS A 173 -12.57 18.21 -8.92
C LYS A 173 -12.27 17.25 -7.76
N ASP A 174 -12.16 17.79 -6.56
CA ASP A 174 -11.87 17.03 -5.35
C ASP A 174 -13.00 16.04 -5.03
N VAL A 175 -14.27 16.47 -5.17
CA VAL A 175 -15.44 15.59 -5.06
C VAL A 175 -15.33 14.40 -6.02
N VAL A 176 -15.01 14.65 -7.29
CA VAL A 176 -14.94 13.60 -8.31
C VAL A 176 -13.79 12.63 -8.02
N ALA A 177 -12.58 13.14 -7.76
CA ALA A 177 -11.41 12.32 -7.45
C ALA A 177 -11.64 11.49 -6.17
N TRP A 178 -12.21 12.11 -5.14
CA TRP A 178 -12.57 11.44 -3.89
C TRP A 178 -13.63 10.35 -4.11
N ALA A 179 -14.67 10.61 -4.90
CA ALA A 179 -15.72 9.64 -5.18
C ALA A 179 -15.18 8.40 -5.89
N PHE A 180 -14.33 8.57 -6.92
CA PHE A 180 -13.68 7.44 -7.58
C PHE A 180 -12.81 6.65 -6.61
N HIS A 181 -12.00 7.34 -5.80
CA HIS A 181 -11.18 6.70 -4.79
C HIS A 181 -12.03 5.86 -3.82
N PHE A 182 -13.01 6.49 -3.17
CA PHE A 182 -13.90 5.88 -2.19
C PHE A 182 -14.66 4.67 -2.74
N VAL A 183 -15.25 4.79 -3.94
CA VAL A 183 -15.99 3.69 -4.56
C VAL A 183 -15.07 2.53 -4.93
N THR A 184 -13.83 2.81 -5.40
CA THR A 184 -12.86 1.74 -5.65
C THR A 184 -12.47 1.00 -4.37
N ASP A 185 -12.33 1.68 -3.23
CA ASP A 185 -12.03 1.04 -1.95
C ASP A 185 -13.16 0.14 -1.48
N ILE A 186 -14.40 0.59 -1.60
CA ILE A 186 -15.57 -0.24 -1.34
C ILE A 186 -15.57 -1.48 -2.24
N GLY A 187 -15.27 -1.32 -3.53
CA GLY A 187 -15.19 -2.44 -4.47
C GLY A 187 -14.13 -3.47 -4.09
N ILE A 188 -12.91 -3.02 -3.77
CA ILE A 188 -11.80 -3.85 -3.30
C ILE A 188 -12.17 -4.55 -1.97
N PHE A 189 -12.86 -3.85 -1.08
CA PHE A 189 -13.31 -4.36 0.22
C PHE A 189 -14.41 -5.44 0.11
N ILE A 190 -15.42 -5.23 -0.74
CA ILE A 190 -16.56 -6.16 -0.88
C ILE A 190 -16.16 -7.45 -1.60
N LEU A 191 -15.24 -7.35 -2.57
CA LEU A 191 -14.87 -8.47 -3.43
C LEU A 191 -14.50 -9.76 -2.68
N PRO A 192 -13.60 -9.77 -1.66
CA PRO A 192 -13.31 -10.98 -0.90
C PRO A 192 -14.55 -11.52 -0.18
N ILE A 193 -15.38 -10.67 0.43
CA ILE A 193 -16.57 -11.08 1.21
C ILE A 193 -17.54 -11.89 0.33
N VAL A 194 -17.80 -11.40 -0.87
CA VAL A 194 -18.67 -12.07 -1.85
C VAL A 194 -18.07 -13.40 -2.30
N CYS A 195 -16.74 -13.47 -2.44
CA CYS A 195 -16.04 -14.69 -2.84
C CYS A 195 -15.98 -15.75 -1.72
N ILE A 196 -15.86 -15.35 -0.45
CA ILE A 196 -15.70 -16.25 0.70
C ILE A 196 -17.05 -16.82 1.16
N SER A 197 -18.10 -16.00 1.18
CA SER A 197 -19.44 -16.41 1.65
C SER A 197 -20.01 -17.62 0.90
N ARG A 198 -19.46 -17.93 -0.28
CA ARG A 198 -19.92 -19.04 -1.13
C ARG A 198 -19.04 -20.29 -1.08
N LEU A 199 -17.99 -20.36 -0.23
CA LEU A 199 -17.00 -21.42 -0.34
C LEU A 199 -16.45 -21.97 0.99
N GLN A 200 -16.34 -23.30 1.12
CA GLN A 200 -15.55 -23.96 2.17
C GLN A 200 -14.06 -23.72 1.93
N MET A 201 -13.57 -22.57 2.42
CA MET A 201 -12.21 -22.11 2.18
C MET A 201 -11.18 -22.68 3.14
N SER A 202 -9.97 -22.90 2.63
CA SER A 202 -8.81 -23.26 3.44
C SER A 202 -8.44 -22.12 4.39
N ARG A 203 -7.78 -22.43 5.51
CA ARG A 203 -7.34 -21.42 6.51
C ARG A 203 -6.45 -20.31 5.89
N ALA A 204 -5.88 -20.51 4.69
CA ALA A 204 -5.09 -19.49 3.99
C ALA A 204 -5.98 -18.38 3.42
N GLN A 205 -7.07 -18.75 2.75
CA GLN A 205 -7.96 -17.82 2.08
C GLN A 205 -8.76 -16.97 3.08
N LYS A 206 -9.17 -17.56 4.21
CA LYS A 206 -9.80 -16.82 5.32
C LYS A 206 -8.88 -15.73 5.92
N VAL A 207 -7.58 -15.95 5.93
CA VAL A 207 -6.61 -14.97 6.46
C VAL A 207 -6.35 -13.86 5.45
N SER A 208 -6.16 -14.17 4.16
CA SER A 208 -6.03 -13.16 3.09
C SER A 208 -7.27 -12.26 3.02
N ALA A 209 -8.43 -12.86 3.19
CA ALA A 209 -9.70 -12.18 3.31
C ALA A 209 -9.78 -11.23 4.51
N GLY A 210 -9.42 -11.71 5.70
CA GLY A 210 -9.42 -10.90 6.91
C GLY A 210 -8.44 -9.72 6.84
N LEU A 211 -7.29 -9.91 6.21
CA LEU A 211 -6.33 -8.82 5.99
C LEU A 211 -6.84 -7.78 5.01
N THR A 212 -7.48 -8.21 3.91
CA THR A 212 -8.14 -7.29 2.97
C THR A 212 -9.25 -6.51 3.68
N PHE A 213 -10.04 -7.20 4.50
CA PHE A 213 -11.12 -6.59 5.27
C PHE A 213 -10.58 -5.50 6.20
N GLY A 214 -9.48 -5.77 6.91
CA GLY A 214 -8.78 -4.77 7.72
C GLY A 214 -8.27 -3.58 6.90
N LEU A 215 -7.64 -3.85 5.74
CA LEU A 215 -7.13 -2.81 4.83
C LEU A 215 -8.26 -1.89 4.37
N GLY A 216 -9.33 -2.46 3.81
CA GLY A 216 -10.43 -1.67 3.27
C GLY A 216 -11.16 -0.88 4.35
N PHE A 217 -11.34 -1.45 5.54
CA PHE A 217 -11.96 -0.73 6.65
C PHE A 217 -11.13 0.48 7.11
N ILE A 218 -9.81 0.32 7.25
CA ILE A 218 -8.90 1.41 7.63
C ILE A 218 -8.92 2.50 6.55
N ASN A 219 -8.78 2.12 5.27
CA ASN A 219 -8.70 3.08 4.18
C ASN A 219 -10.01 3.86 3.98
N ILE A 220 -11.17 3.18 4.06
CA ILE A 220 -12.49 3.83 4.04
C ILE A 220 -12.63 4.82 5.19
N SER A 221 -12.19 4.44 6.39
CA SER A 221 -12.25 5.30 7.58
C SER A 221 -11.38 6.56 7.39
N ILE A 222 -10.15 6.41 6.90
CA ILE A 222 -9.25 7.54 6.65
C ILE A 222 -9.81 8.45 5.55
N THR A 223 -10.34 7.86 4.47
CA THR A 223 -10.96 8.61 3.36
C THR A 223 -12.13 9.48 3.83
N ILE A 224 -12.94 8.98 4.76
CA ILE A 224 -14.06 9.74 5.36
C ILE A 224 -13.54 10.84 6.29
N ILE A 225 -12.60 10.51 7.18
CA ILE A 225 -12.02 11.50 8.11
C ILE A 225 -11.40 12.67 7.33
N ARG A 226 -10.64 12.36 6.28
CA ARG A 226 -10.03 13.36 5.40
C ARG A 226 -11.06 14.26 4.75
N TRP A 227 -12.14 13.68 4.21
CA TRP A 227 -13.20 14.47 3.58
C TRP A 227 -13.70 15.57 4.50
N PHE A 228 -13.97 15.22 5.76
CA PHE A 228 -14.42 16.18 6.76
C PHE A 228 -13.33 17.15 7.19
N LEU A 229 -12.06 16.74 7.27
CA LEU A 229 -10.98 17.67 7.63
C LEU A 229 -10.78 18.76 6.59
N VAL A 230 -10.79 18.39 5.30
CA VAL A 230 -10.58 19.31 4.17
C VAL A 230 -11.78 20.24 3.97
N HIS A 231 -13.01 19.73 4.11
CA HIS A 231 -14.22 20.49 3.76
C HIS A 231 -15.03 21.01 4.95
N SER A 232 -14.54 20.80 6.19
CA SER A 232 -15.24 21.33 7.37
C SER A 232 -15.02 22.84 7.49
N PRO A 233 -16.09 23.64 7.58
CA PRO A 233 -15.99 25.09 7.77
C PRO A 233 -15.47 25.49 9.16
N VAL A 234 -15.24 24.52 10.06
CA VAL A 234 -14.78 24.73 11.45
C VAL A 234 -13.32 24.28 11.65
N SER A 235 -12.65 23.79 10.61
CA SER A 235 -11.25 23.36 10.69
C SER A 235 -10.32 24.58 10.78
N PRO A 236 -9.49 24.72 11.83
CA PRO A 236 -8.52 25.82 11.92
C PRO A 236 -7.45 25.72 10.80
N PRO A 237 -6.79 26.83 10.40
CA PRO A 237 -5.73 26.84 9.38
C PRO A 237 -4.58 25.85 9.67
N SER A 238 -4.34 25.54 10.95
CA SER A 238 -3.38 24.54 11.43
C SER A 238 -3.72 23.07 11.05
N THR A 239 -4.78 22.84 10.27
CA THR A 239 -5.23 21.49 9.87
C THR A 239 -4.49 20.95 8.64
N TYR A 240 -3.78 21.80 7.87
CA TYR A 240 -3.05 21.37 6.68
C TYR A 240 -1.96 20.33 6.99
N ALA A 241 -1.17 20.55 8.03
CA ALA A 241 -0.14 19.59 8.46
C ALA A 241 -0.74 18.25 8.92
N VAL A 242 -1.92 18.30 9.55
CA VAL A 242 -2.65 17.09 9.99
C VAL A 242 -3.29 16.37 8.80
N ASP A 243 -3.83 17.11 7.83
CA ASP A 243 -4.37 16.57 6.59
C ASP A 243 -3.27 15.85 5.78
N GLN A 244 -2.14 16.53 5.56
CA GLN A 244 -0.97 15.94 4.89
C GLN A 244 -0.44 14.71 5.64
N ALA A 245 -0.39 14.75 6.98
CA ALA A 245 0.00 13.60 7.79
C ALA A 245 -0.91 12.39 7.59
N LEU A 246 -2.22 12.60 7.57
CA LEU A 246 -3.20 11.55 7.32
C LEU A 246 -3.11 11.05 5.88
N PHE A 247 -2.85 11.94 4.93
CA PHE A 247 -2.64 11.65 3.52
C PHE A 247 -1.51 10.64 3.33
N MET A 248 -0.33 10.93 3.86
CA MET A 248 0.86 10.10 3.66
C MET A 248 0.81 8.81 4.49
N THR A 249 0.31 8.90 5.71
CA THR A 249 0.10 7.72 6.55
C THR A 249 -0.84 6.72 5.89
N ASP A 250 -1.92 7.17 5.25
CA ASP A 250 -2.85 6.28 4.52
C ASP A 250 -2.16 5.56 3.36
N ALA A 251 -1.46 6.32 2.50
CA ALA A 251 -0.80 5.76 1.31
C ALA A 251 0.27 4.74 1.67
N HIS A 252 1.13 5.03 2.66
CA HIS A 252 2.18 4.09 3.09
C HIS A 252 1.62 2.90 3.86
N THR A 253 0.61 3.11 4.72
CA THR A 253 -0.03 2.02 5.45
C THR A 253 -0.73 1.06 4.50
N CYS A 254 -1.43 1.56 3.49
CA CYS A 254 -2.04 0.73 2.46
C CYS A 254 -1.01 -0.07 1.67
N LEU A 255 0.14 0.54 1.34
CA LEU A 255 1.25 -0.15 0.68
C LEU A 255 1.79 -1.30 1.54
N ILE A 256 2.01 -1.08 2.85
CA ILE A 256 2.42 -2.12 3.79
C ILE A 256 1.38 -3.24 3.86
N ILE A 257 0.09 -2.90 4.02
CA ILE A 257 -0.94 -3.93 4.18
C ILE A 257 -1.11 -4.73 2.88
N SER A 258 -0.87 -4.13 1.71
CA SER A 258 -0.98 -4.82 0.41
C SER A 258 -0.03 -6.02 0.25
N ILE A 259 1.13 -6.01 0.92
CA ILE A 259 2.13 -7.08 0.82
C ILE A 259 1.97 -8.18 1.88
N LEU A 260 1.23 -7.92 2.97
CA LEU A 260 1.02 -8.88 4.07
C LEU A 260 0.34 -10.20 3.67
N PRO A 261 -0.73 -10.20 2.84
CA PRO A 261 -1.39 -11.45 2.44
C PRO A 261 -0.44 -12.40 1.70
N SER A 262 0.40 -11.85 0.81
CA SER A 262 1.40 -12.61 0.07
C SER A 262 2.50 -13.15 0.98
N LEU A 263 3.07 -12.33 1.87
CA LEU A 263 4.19 -12.76 2.72
C LEU A 263 3.82 -13.97 3.60
N ARG A 264 2.58 -14.03 4.09
CA ARG A 264 2.09 -15.16 4.88
C ARG A 264 1.95 -16.46 4.09
N LEU A 265 1.62 -16.37 2.79
CA LEU A 265 1.57 -17.54 1.93
C LEU A 265 2.98 -18.14 1.78
N TYR A 266 3.97 -17.29 1.55
CA TYR A 266 5.37 -17.71 1.46
C TYR A 266 5.89 -18.33 2.76
N LEU A 267 5.60 -17.72 3.93
CA LEU A 267 6.00 -18.29 5.22
C LEU A 267 5.40 -19.68 5.49
N ARG A 268 4.22 -19.99 4.94
CA ARG A 268 3.64 -21.34 5.06
C ARG A 268 4.35 -22.34 4.16
N ILE A 269 4.70 -21.96 2.94
CA ILE A 269 5.45 -22.83 2.02
C ILE A 269 6.83 -23.12 2.61
N PHE A 270 7.54 -22.10 3.07
CA PHE A 270 8.84 -22.25 3.73
C PHE A 270 8.80 -23.16 4.97
N ARG A 271 7.78 -23.00 5.82
CA ARG A 271 7.59 -23.88 6.98
C ARG A 271 7.28 -25.31 6.58
N ALA A 272 6.54 -25.52 5.49
CA ALA A 272 6.24 -26.85 4.98
C ALA A 272 7.50 -27.51 4.42
N GLU A 273 8.28 -26.81 3.59
CA GLU A 273 9.54 -27.32 3.01
C GLU A 273 10.58 -27.65 4.09
N ASN A 274 10.75 -26.78 5.09
CA ASN A 274 11.64 -27.07 6.22
C ASN A 274 11.16 -28.28 7.03
N ALA A 275 9.86 -28.53 7.11
CA ALA A 275 9.33 -29.70 7.79
C ALA A 275 9.60 -30.99 6.99
N THR A 276 9.43 -30.97 5.66
CA THR A 276 9.77 -32.10 4.78
C THR A 276 11.27 -32.40 4.79
N SER A 277 12.13 -31.38 4.61
CA SER A 277 13.59 -31.55 4.65
C SER A 277 14.07 -32.13 5.99
N ARG A 278 13.47 -31.68 7.11
CA ARG A 278 13.79 -32.22 8.44
C ARG A 278 13.30 -33.66 8.61
N ALA A 279 12.17 -34.03 8.02
CA ALA A 279 11.66 -35.41 8.03
C ALA A 279 12.57 -36.34 7.21
N GLU A 280 12.96 -35.94 6.00
CA GLU A 280 13.88 -36.68 5.12
C GLU A 280 15.25 -36.89 5.76
N GLY A 281 15.82 -35.84 6.39
CA GLY A 281 17.08 -35.95 7.13
C GLY A 281 17.00 -36.89 8.34
N THR A 282 15.84 -36.95 9.00
CA THR A 282 15.61 -37.86 10.13
C THR A 282 15.49 -39.32 9.65
N GLU A 283 14.79 -39.56 8.54
CA GLU A 283 14.71 -40.89 7.92
C GLU A 283 16.07 -41.40 7.45
N ALA A 284 16.86 -40.57 6.76
CA ALA A 284 18.20 -40.90 6.29
C ALA A 284 19.12 -41.29 7.46
N ARG A 285 19.07 -40.53 8.56
CA ARG A 285 19.83 -40.82 9.79
C ARG A 285 19.38 -42.13 10.45
N SER A 286 18.08 -42.45 10.40
CA SER A 286 17.56 -43.70 10.94
C SER A 286 18.01 -44.92 10.13
N LYS A 287 18.04 -44.81 8.79
CA LYS A 287 18.55 -45.86 7.88
C LYS A 287 20.03 -46.14 8.12
N ALA A 288 20.85 -45.09 8.17
CA ALA A 288 22.28 -45.21 8.46
C ALA A 288 22.55 -45.88 9.83
N ARG A 289 21.74 -45.56 10.84
CA ARG A 289 21.85 -46.18 12.17
C ARG A 289 21.49 -47.67 12.15
N LYS A 290 20.44 -48.07 11.41
CA LYS A 290 20.07 -49.48 11.25
C LYS A 290 21.15 -50.26 10.54
N GLU A 291 21.69 -49.74 9.44
CA GLU A 291 22.79 -50.38 8.70
C GLU A 291 24.01 -50.58 9.61
N THR A 292 24.40 -49.56 10.37
CA THR A 292 25.55 -49.66 11.31
C THR A 292 25.31 -50.70 12.41
N SER A 293 24.08 -50.78 12.94
CA SER A 293 23.70 -51.80 13.93
C SER A 293 23.75 -53.21 13.34
N THR A 294 23.25 -53.40 12.12
CA THR A 294 23.31 -54.69 11.41
C THR A 294 24.75 -55.10 11.11
N TYR A 295 25.61 -54.15 10.70
CA TYR A 295 27.04 -54.42 10.53
C TYR A 295 27.71 -54.83 11.85
N GLN A 296 27.42 -54.16 12.97
CA GLN A 296 27.96 -54.53 14.28
C GLN A 296 27.54 -55.94 14.70
N GLU A 297 26.26 -56.28 14.52
CA GLU A 297 25.69 -57.59 14.86
C GLU A 297 26.28 -58.74 14.02
N ILE A 298 26.59 -58.48 12.74
CA ILE A 298 27.27 -59.44 11.85
C ILE A 298 28.77 -59.56 12.19
N SER A 299 29.43 -58.47 12.57
CA SER A 299 30.88 -58.45 12.87
C SER A 299 31.24 -59.01 14.25
N HIS A 300 30.31 -59.00 15.20
CA HIS A 300 30.47 -59.60 16.53
C HIS A 300 29.27 -60.50 16.84
N PRO A 301 29.21 -61.71 16.26
CA PRO A 301 28.15 -62.65 16.60
C PRO A 301 28.28 -63.02 18.08
N ASN A 302 27.17 -62.91 18.80
CA ASN A 302 27.12 -63.14 20.25
C ASN A 302 27.45 -64.62 20.53
N THR A 303 28.71 -64.91 20.88
CA THR A 303 29.18 -66.25 21.26
C THR A 303 28.81 -66.51 22.71
N ASN A 304 27.52 -66.71 23.00
CA ASN A 304 27.06 -67.23 24.28
C ASN A 304 26.10 -68.39 23.99
N GLY A 305 26.69 -69.57 23.79
CA GLY A 305 26.04 -70.87 23.77
C GLY A 305 26.83 -71.80 24.69
#